data_AF-A0A4Z0J477-F1
#
_entry.id   AF-A0A4Z0J477-F1
#
_cell.length_a   1.000
_cell.length_b   1.000
_cell.length_c   1.000
_cell.angle_alpha   90.00
_cell.angle_beta   90.00
_cell.angle_gamma   90.00
#
_symmetry.space_group_name_H-M   'P 1'
#
loop_
_entity.id
_entity.type
_entity.pdbx_description
1 polymer ?
#
loop_
_entity_poly.entity_id
_entity_poly.type
_entity_poly.pdbx_seq_one_letter_code
_entity_poly.pdbx_strand_id
1 'polypeptide(L)'
;MGADAARGEGRSGSGGDHESRQAHERTGSAVTAASPPPLPVILNPTARHGEVGRRIGPMKAAFARRSLQVEVVESRSEAHAGELAAEFAGRGAPLVVSLGGDGLVRAVGAGLLGTQTSLGIIAGGRGNDFIAKLGIPKDVEAAVSVIADGYDLAIDTLDLDGLICVGNVSLGLDTTVQDYADSTRRIKGHWVYLYGLIRAIRRPTPIDLVLTVDGERRGFHGLSAGFANSGRYGGGLKLSPDAQVDDGLIDVVLFEDTLVPRLAAELVSFMLVRLGWHPHISLSHATEIRIDTPPGVDPVVIMADGDAVARTPATLTIRPASLKVRVPQDRRA
;
A
#
# COMPACT_ATOMS: atom_id res chain seq x y z
N MET A 1 72.15 8.02 62.68
CA MET A 1 71.61 6.97 63.57
C MET A 1 70.75 6.10 62.68
N GLY A 2 71.33 5.09 62.02
CA GLY A 2 71.67 3.78 62.56
C GLY A 2 70.96 2.81 61.60
N ALA A 3 71.70 2.28 60.63
CA ALA A 3 72.11 0.87 60.58
C ALA A 3 71.00 0.02 59.93
N ASP A 4 71.25 -0.93 59.05
CA ASP A 4 72.49 -1.58 58.68
C ASP A 4 72.28 -2.34 57.36
N ALA A 5 73.41 -2.53 56.67
CA ALA A 5 73.88 -3.69 55.94
C ALA A 5 72.95 -4.64 55.15
N ALA A 6 73.40 -5.30 54.08
CA ALA A 6 74.58 -5.20 53.23
C ALA A 6 74.51 -6.33 52.18
N ARG A 7 75.44 -6.27 51.22
CA ARG A 7 75.98 -7.35 50.37
C ARG A 7 75.06 -7.83 49.24
N GLY A 8 75.52 -7.98 48.02
CA GLY A 8 76.88 -7.87 47.49
C GLY A 8 77.00 -8.71 46.22
N GLU A 9 77.81 -8.21 45.29
CA GLU A 9 78.52 -8.95 44.23
C GLU A 9 77.65 -9.61 43.14
N GLY A 10 77.93 -9.48 41.85
CA GLY A 10 79.04 -8.90 41.11
C GLY A 10 78.85 -9.20 39.62
N ARG A 11 79.51 -8.39 38.78
CA ARG A 11 80.26 -8.73 37.53
C ARG A 11 79.66 -9.85 36.65
N SER A 12 79.52 -9.74 35.33
CA SER A 12 80.34 -9.03 34.34
C SER A 12 79.89 -9.47 32.93
N GLY A 13 80.16 -8.61 31.94
CA GLY A 13 80.38 -8.99 30.54
C GLY A 13 79.11 -9.14 29.70
N SER A 14 79.05 -8.85 28.40
CA SER A 14 79.93 -8.22 27.41
C SER A 14 79.40 -8.71 26.05
N GLY A 15 79.25 -7.83 25.06
CA GLY A 15 79.00 -8.19 23.66
C GLY A 15 77.59 -8.74 23.42
N GLY A 16 76.77 -8.16 22.57
CA GLY A 16 77.07 -7.78 21.19
C GLY A 16 76.49 -8.89 20.31
N ASP A 17 75.36 -8.63 19.65
CA ASP A 17 75.22 -8.76 18.19
C ASP A 17 73.75 -8.74 17.74
N HIS A 18 73.61 -8.25 16.51
CA HIS A 18 72.40 -8.05 15.72
C HIS A 18 71.46 -9.26 15.60
N GLU A 19 70.17 -9.03 15.85
CA GLU A 19 69.06 -9.63 15.08
C GLU A 19 67.92 -8.59 14.97
N SER A 20 67.70 -7.99 13.79
CA SER A 20 66.83 -8.48 12.72
C SER A 20 65.34 -8.31 13.01
N ARG A 21 64.81 -7.19 12.50
CA ARG A 21 63.50 -7.00 11.87
C ARG A 21 62.44 -8.07 12.15
N GLN A 22 61.39 -7.70 12.87
CA GLN A 22 60.03 -8.14 12.54
C GLN A 22 59.04 -6.99 12.83
N ALA A 23 58.64 -6.34 11.73
CA ALA A 23 57.52 -5.43 11.70
C ALA A 23 56.26 -6.20 12.13
N HIS A 24 55.57 -5.69 13.14
CA HIS A 24 54.22 -6.10 13.48
C HIS A 24 53.28 -5.73 12.33
N GLU A 25 53.16 -6.60 11.34
CA GLU A 25 52.00 -6.66 10.48
C GLU A 25 50.81 -7.05 11.34
N ARG A 26 50.09 -6.03 11.83
CA ARG A 26 48.71 -6.21 12.29
C ARG A 26 47.90 -6.58 11.06
N THR A 27 47.77 -7.88 10.81
CA THR A 27 46.78 -8.45 9.91
C THR A 27 45.41 -8.15 10.51
N GLY A 28 44.89 -6.95 10.24
CA GLY A 28 43.49 -6.66 10.41
C GLY A 28 42.74 -7.59 9.48
N SER A 29 42.19 -8.67 10.04
CA SER A 29 41.17 -9.47 9.40
C SER A 29 40.05 -8.50 9.02
N ALA A 30 40.00 -8.15 7.74
CA ALA A 30 38.88 -7.43 7.17
C ALA A 30 37.68 -8.35 7.42
N VAL A 31 36.85 -7.99 8.39
CA VAL A 31 35.49 -8.47 8.47
C VAL A 31 34.90 -8.08 7.12
N THR A 32 34.85 -9.03 6.19
CA THR A 32 34.08 -8.90 4.98
C THR A 32 32.66 -8.65 5.45
N ALA A 33 32.24 -7.39 5.42
CA ALA A 33 30.86 -7.02 5.67
C ALA A 33 30.04 -7.92 4.75
N ALA A 34 29.29 -8.86 5.32
CA ALA A 34 28.44 -9.73 4.55
C ALA A 34 27.56 -8.83 3.68
N SER A 35 27.53 -9.08 2.37
CA SER A 35 26.66 -8.34 1.47
C SER A 35 25.25 -8.36 2.06
N PRO A 36 24.55 -7.21 2.06
CA PRO A 36 23.19 -7.16 2.61
C PRO A 36 22.32 -8.22 1.93
N PRO A 37 21.41 -8.87 2.68
CA PRO A 37 20.55 -9.89 2.10
C PRO A 37 19.76 -9.31 0.91
N PRO A 38 19.44 -10.12 -0.11
CA PRO A 38 18.67 -9.65 -1.25
C PRO A 38 17.31 -9.09 -0.81
N LEU A 39 16.86 -8.02 -1.46
CA LEU A 39 15.53 -7.47 -1.23
C LEU A 39 14.47 -8.43 -1.78
N PRO A 40 13.51 -8.88 -0.96
CA PRO A 40 12.44 -9.74 -1.44
C PRO A 40 11.47 -8.97 -2.32
N VAL A 41 11.19 -9.52 -3.50
CA VAL A 41 10.22 -9.03 -4.46
C VAL A 41 9.16 -10.10 -4.67
N ILE A 42 7.94 -9.82 -4.22
CA ILE A 42 6.79 -10.72 -4.37
C ILE A 42 6.01 -10.33 -5.63
N LEU A 43 5.67 -11.30 -6.48
CA LEU A 43 4.75 -11.11 -7.60
C LEU A 43 3.71 -12.22 -7.68
N ASN A 44 2.62 -12.00 -8.41
CA ASN A 44 1.75 -13.08 -8.87
C ASN A 44 2.01 -13.34 -10.36
N PRO A 45 2.55 -14.51 -10.76
CA PRO A 45 2.93 -14.78 -12.14
C PRO A 45 1.73 -14.87 -13.09
N THR A 46 0.53 -15.15 -12.57
CA THR A 46 -0.70 -15.23 -13.36
C THR A 46 -1.36 -13.87 -13.58
N ALA A 47 -0.94 -12.85 -12.83
CA ALA A 47 -1.50 -11.51 -12.94
C ALA A 47 -1.36 -10.99 -14.37
N ARG A 48 -2.44 -10.39 -14.87
CA ARG A 48 -2.50 -9.82 -16.23
C ARG A 48 -2.13 -10.83 -17.33
N HIS A 49 -2.55 -12.09 -17.19
CA HIS A 49 -2.23 -13.15 -18.15
C HIS A 49 -0.72 -13.34 -18.35
N GLY A 50 0.07 -13.13 -17.29
CA GLY A 50 1.54 -13.24 -17.33
C GLY A 50 2.29 -11.99 -17.80
N GLU A 51 1.60 -10.90 -18.15
CA GLU A 51 2.27 -9.65 -18.57
C GLU A 51 3.22 -9.09 -17.51
N VAL A 52 2.93 -9.31 -16.22
CA VAL A 52 3.79 -8.86 -15.12
C VAL A 52 5.20 -9.46 -15.23
N GLY A 53 5.34 -10.69 -15.73
CA GLY A 53 6.63 -11.34 -15.94
C GLY A 53 7.57 -10.56 -16.86
N ARG A 54 7.03 -9.77 -17.80
CA ARG A 54 7.84 -8.91 -18.70
C ARG A 54 8.57 -7.80 -17.96
N ARG A 55 8.14 -7.44 -16.74
CA ARG A 55 8.79 -6.41 -15.90
C ARG A 55 9.97 -6.96 -15.10
N ILE A 56 10.09 -8.27 -14.92
CA ILE A 56 11.14 -8.88 -14.07
C ILE A 56 12.55 -8.55 -14.59
N GLY A 57 12.79 -8.70 -15.89
CA GLY A 57 14.09 -8.40 -16.50
C GLY A 57 14.51 -6.93 -16.31
N PRO A 58 13.70 -5.96 -16.77
CA PRO A 58 13.94 -4.53 -16.54
C PRO A 58 14.14 -4.17 -15.06
N MET A 59 13.33 -4.74 -14.17
CA MET A 59 13.42 -4.53 -12.73
C MET A 59 14.76 -5.03 -12.17
N LYS A 60 15.17 -6.26 -12.49
CA LYS A 60 16.47 -6.80 -12.04
C LYS A 60 17.62 -5.92 -12.53
N ALA A 61 17.57 -5.46 -13.78
CA ALA A 61 18.59 -4.57 -14.33
C ALA A 61 18.62 -3.20 -13.61
N ALA A 62 17.46 -2.65 -13.27
CA ALA A 62 17.32 -1.40 -12.52
C ALA A 62 17.93 -1.51 -11.11
N PHE A 63 17.58 -2.57 -10.37
CA PHE A 63 18.16 -2.81 -9.05
C PHE A 63 19.68 -3.04 -9.12
N ALA A 64 20.15 -3.81 -10.10
CA ALA A 64 21.58 -4.03 -10.30
C ALA A 64 22.36 -2.74 -10.57
N ARG A 65 21.80 -1.79 -11.34
CA ARG A 65 22.40 -0.45 -11.54
C ARG A 65 22.52 0.35 -10.24
N ARG A 66 21.67 0.07 -9.25
CA ARG A 66 21.73 0.65 -7.90
C ARG A 66 22.55 -0.19 -6.92
N SER A 67 23.26 -1.22 -7.39
CA SER A 67 23.99 -2.17 -6.55
C SER A 67 23.12 -2.89 -5.51
N LEU A 68 21.82 -3.03 -5.78
CA LEU A 68 20.87 -3.74 -4.95
C LEU A 68 20.63 -5.14 -5.52
N GLN A 69 20.72 -6.16 -4.67
CA GLN A 69 20.33 -7.52 -5.02
C GLN A 69 18.86 -7.75 -4.69
N VAL A 70 18.18 -8.55 -5.50
CA VAL A 70 16.77 -8.91 -5.29
C VAL A 70 16.56 -10.41 -5.34
N GLU A 71 15.72 -10.90 -4.43
CA GLU A 71 15.16 -12.26 -4.48
C GLU A 71 13.73 -12.16 -5.00
N VAL A 72 13.46 -12.78 -6.15
CA VAL A 72 12.12 -12.74 -6.75
C VAL A 72 11.36 -13.99 -6.32
N VAL A 73 10.23 -13.80 -5.66
CA VAL A 73 9.37 -14.88 -5.15
C VAL A 73 7.99 -14.81 -5.79
N GLU A 74 7.56 -15.94 -6.33
CA GLU A 74 6.25 -16.06 -6.95
C GLU A 74 5.20 -16.51 -5.92
N SER A 75 4.15 -15.70 -5.78
CA SER A 75 2.97 -16.05 -5.01
C SER A 75 2.02 -16.93 -5.84
N ARG A 76 1.23 -17.76 -5.15
CA ARG A 76 0.21 -18.64 -5.77
C ARG A 76 -1.19 -18.01 -5.75
N SER A 77 -1.37 -17.03 -4.88
CA SER A 77 -2.60 -16.30 -4.64
C SER A 77 -2.25 -15.01 -3.87
N GLU A 78 -3.22 -14.11 -3.74
CA GLU A 78 -3.08 -12.93 -2.87
C GLU A 78 -2.86 -13.33 -1.41
N ALA A 79 -3.60 -14.33 -0.91
CA ALA A 79 -3.37 -14.85 0.46
C ALA A 79 -1.91 -15.32 0.65
N HIS A 80 -1.37 -16.09 -0.30
CA HIS A 80 0.03 -16.52 -0.26
C HIS A 80 1.02 -15.35 -0.33
N ALA A 81 0.69 -14.28 -1.07
CA ALA A 81 1.53 -13.09 -1.13
C ALA A 81 1.61 -12.38 0.24
N GLY A 82 0.50 -12.32 0.98
CA GLY A 82 0.47 -11.81 2.35
C GLY A 82 1.27 -12.68 3.32
N GLU A 83 1.13 -14.00 3.23
CA GLU A 83 1.91 -14.96 4.04
C GLU A 83 3.43 -14.80 3.81
N LEU A 84 3.85 -14.70 2.54
CA LEU A 84 5.25 -14.46 2.18
C LEU A 84 5.77 -13.13 2.74
N ALA A 85 4.96 -12.07 2.67
CA ALA A 85 5.34 -10.76 3.20
C ALA A 85 5.55 -10.79 4.71
N ALA A 86 4.63 -11.43 5.45
CA ALA A 86 4.73 -11.63 6.88
C ALA A 86 5.96 -12.48 7.26
N GLU A 87 6.27 -13.51 6.46
CA GLU A 87 7.46 -14.33 6.65
C GLU A 87 8.75 -13.52 6.48
N PHE A 88 8.86 -12.71 5.43
CA PHE A 88 10.01 -11.83 5.24
C PHE A 88 10.15 -10.80 6.36
N ALA A 89 9.04 -10.22 6.82
CA ALA A 89 9.03 -9.31 7.96
C ALA A 89 9.49 -10.02 9.24
N GLY A 90 9.04 -11.25 9.50
CA GLY A 90 9.47 -12.08 10.63
C GLY A 90 10.95 -12.46 10.61
N ARG A 91 11.56 -12.52 9.41
CA ARG A 91 13.02 -12.68 9.22
C ARG A 91 13.81 -11.38 9.36
N GLY A 92 13.13 -10.25 9.63
CA GLY A 92 13.76 -8.94 9.81
C GLY A 92 14.08 -8.21 8.51
N ALA A 93 13.42 -8.53 7.39
CA ALA A 93 13.59 -7.77 6.16
C ALA A 93 13.15 -6.31 6.39
N PRO A 94 13.99 -5.30 6.09
CA PRO A 94 13.62 -3.89 6.28
C PRO A 94 12.61 -3.40 5.23
N LEU A 95 12.55 -4.07 4.08
CA LEU A 95 11.70 -3.71 2.95
C LEU A 95 11.27 -4.98 2.20
N VAL A 96 9.99 -5.07 1.85
CA VAL A 96 9.43 -6.08 0.94
C VAL A 96 8.78 -5.38 -0.25
N VAL A 97 9.12 -5.79 -1.46
CA VAL A 97 8.65 -5.15 -2.68
C VAL A 97 7.52 -5.95 -3.32
N SER A 98 6.38 -5.31 -3.61
CA SER A 98 5.30 -5.87 -4.42
C SER A 98 5.49 -5.48 -5.89
N LEU A 99 5.54 -6.46 -6.79
CA LEU A 99 5.49 -6.26 -8.24
C LEU A 99 4.12 -6.70 -8.75
N GLY A 100 3.16 -5.76 -8.81
CA GLY A 100 1.78 -6.08 -9.14
C GLY A 100 0.84 -4.89 -9.17
N GLY A 101 -0.46 -5.18 -9.22
CA GLY A 101 -1.52 -4.16 -9.11
C GLY A 101 -1.97 -3.93 -7.67
N ASP A 102 -3.02 -3.14 -7.50
CA ASP A 102 -3.57 -2.77 -6.18
C ASP A 102 -3.93 -4.00 -5.33
N GLY A 103 -4.51 -5.06 -5.90
CA GLY A 103 -4.81 -6.30 -5.15
C GLY A 103 -3.58 -7.00 -4.56
N LEU A 104 -2.46 -7.06 -5.30
CA LEU A 104 -1.21 -7.60 -4.75
C LEU A 104 -0.59 -6.66 -3.72
N VAL A 105 -0.70 -5.33 -3.92
CA VAL A 105 -0.26 -4.33 -2.96
C VAL A 105 -1.05 -4.45 -1.65
N ARG A 106 -2.37 -4.60 -1.72
CA ARG A 106 -3.26 -4.87 -0.58
C ARG A 106 -2.81 -6.14 0.15
N ALA A 107 -2.59 -7.22 -0.58
CA ALA A 107 -2.21 -8.51 0.00
C ALA A 107 -0.85 -8.48 0.72
N VAL A 108 0.18 -7.95 0.05
CA VAL A 108 1.52 -7.80 0.66
C VAL A 108 1.45 -6.83 1.83
N GLY A 109 0.76 -5.69 1.67
CA GLY A 109 0.56 -4.71 2.74
C GLY A 109 -0.12 -5.29 3.98
N ALA A 110 -1.14 -6.12 3.80
CA ALA A 110 -1.81 -6.83 4.90
C ALA A 110 -0.84 -7.71 5.70
N GLY A 111 0.09 -8.40 5.03
CA GLY A 111 1.14 -9.19 5.68
C GLY A 111 2.20 -8.37 6.42
N LEU A 112 2.31 -7.08 6.12
CA LEU A 112 3.29 -6.16 6.73
C LEU A 112 2.68 -5.27 7.81
N LEU A 113 1.38 -5.36 8.08
CA LEU A 113 0.71 -4.52 9.05
C LEU A 113 1.32 -4.60 10.44
N GLY A 114 1.52 -3.44 11.06
CA GLY A 114 2.11 -3.33 12.39
C GLY A 114 3.57 -3.77 12.49
N THR A 115 4.20 -4.17 11.39
CA THR A 115 5.62 -4.54 11.36
C THR A 115 6.50 -3.30 11.18
N GLN A 116 7.81 -3.46 11.37
CA GLN A 116 8.77 -2.41 11.04
C GLN A 116 9.21 -2.45 9.56
N THR A 117 8.75 -3.44 8.81
CA THR A 117 9.10 -3.67 7.41
C THR A 117 8.28 -2.77 6.50
N SER A 118 8.95 -2.05 5.63
CA SER A 118 8.30 -1.15 4.67
C SER A 118 7.86 -1.89 3.41
N LEU A 119 6.79 -1.41 2.79
CA LEU A 119 6.31 -1.88 1.51
C LEU A 119 6.93 -1.04 0.38
N GLY A 120 7.69 -1.69 -0.51
CA GLY A 120 8.08 -1.13 -1.81
C GLY A 120 7.07 -1.54 -2.88
N ILE A 121 6.84 -0.70 -3.89
CA ILE A 121 5.84 -1.00 -4.93
C ILE A 121 6.43 -0.75 -6.31
N ILE A 122 6.29 -1.74 -7.18
CA ILE A 122 6.52 -1.62 -8.62
C ILE A 122 5.21 -1.96 -9.33
N ALA A 123 4.64 -0.96 -10.00
CA ALA A 123 3.35 -1.10 -10.66
C ALA A 123 3.38 -2.19 -11.75
N GLY A 124 2.44 -3.14 -11.68
CA GLY A 124 2.20 -4.20 -12.66
C GLY A 124 0.74 -4.34 -13.07
N GLY A 125 -0.18 -3.60 -12.42
CA GLY A 125 -1.63 -3.70 -12.62
C GLY A 125 -2.23 -2.72 -13.64
N ARG A 126 -3.57 -2.65 -13.65
CA ARG A 126 -4.42 -2.00 -14.67
C ARG A 126 -4.92 -0.63 -14.21
N GLY A 127 -5.53 -0.58 -13.03
CA GLY A 127 -5.93 0.66 -12.33
C GLY A 127 -4.73 1.32 -11.68
N ASN A 128 -4.09 0.64 -10.72
CA ASN A 128 -2.96 1.16 -9.93
C ASN A 128 -3.35 2.49 -9.26
N ASP A 129 -4.60 2.61 -8.82
CA ASP A 129 -5.18 3.87 -8.35
C ASP A 129 -4.57 4.26 -7.00
N PHE A 130 -4.39 3.29 -6.11
CA PHE A 130 -3.70 3.46 -4.83
C PHE A 130 -2.21 3.75 -5.05
N ILE A 131 -1.54 3.00 -5.95
CA ILE A 131 -0.13 3.26 -6.31
C ILE A 131 0.04 4.69 -6.84
N ALA A 132 -0.87 5.14 -7.71
CA ALA A 132 -0.86 6.49 -8.22
C ALA A 132 -1.15 7.52 -7.12
N LYS A 133 -2.06 7.22 -6.17
CA LYS A 133 -2.32 8.07 -5.01
C LYS A 133 -1.05 8.30 -4.23
N LEU A 134 -0.16 7.33 -4.09
CA LEU A 134 1.12 7.48 -3.39
C LEU A 134 2.22 8.21 -4.21
N GLY A 135 1.91 8.61 -5.44
CA GLY A 135 2.89 9.25 -6.34
C GLY A 135 3.90 8.29 -6.95
N ILE A 136 3.73 6.98 -6.76
CA ILE A 136 4.70 5.98 -7.24
C ILE A 136 4.63 5.89 -8.76
N PRO A 137 5.77 6.03 -9.47
CA PRO A 137 5.79 6.08 -10.92
C PRO A 137 5.49 4.70 -11.56
N LYS A 138 4.90 4.72 -12.75
CA LYS A 138 4.57 3.50 -13.52
C LYS A 138 5.78 2.86 -14.22
N ASP A 139 6.80 3.67 -14.47
CA ASP A 139 8.06 3.22 -15.05
C ASP A 139 8.87 2.44 -14.02
N VAL A 140 9.49 1.34 -14.45
CA VAL A 140 10.18 0.41 -13.55
C VAL A 140 11.46 1.03 -12.99
N GLU A 141 12.21 1.80 -13.79
CA GLU A 141 13.46 2.44 -13.33
C GLU A 141 13.16 3.50 -12.27
N ALA A 142 12.14 4.32 -12.54
CA ALA A 142 11.70 5.34 -11.61
C ALA A 142 11.15 4.72 -10.31
N ALA A 143 10.40 3.62 -10.39
CA ALA A 143 9.88 2.93 -9.20
C ALA A 143 11.01 2.32 -8.36
N VAL A 144 12.03 1.74 -8.99
CA VAL A 144 13.23 1.26 -8.30
C VAL A 144 14.01 2.41 -7.66
N SER A 145 14.03 3.59 -8.28
CA SER A 145 14.63 4.79 -7.69
C SER A 145 13.89 5.23 -6.43
N VAL A 146 12.55 5.18 -6.42
CA VAL A 146 11.75 5.41 -5.21
C VAL A 146 12.06 4.38 -4.14
N ILE A 147 12.19 3.11 -4.52
CA ILE A 147 12.55 2.04 -3.58
C ILE A 147 13.92 2.29 -2.94
N ALA A 148 14.91 2.68 -3.73
CA ALA A 148 16.26 2.93 -3.24
C ALA A 148 16.38 4.20 -2.39
N ASP A 149 15.79 5.31 -2.86
CA ASP A 149 16.11 6.66 -2.37
C ASP A 149 14.92 7.35 -1.67
N GLY A 150 13.72 6.77 -1.75
CA GLY A 150 12.51 7.32 -1.13
C GLY A 150 12.53 7.28 0.39
N TYR A 151 11.43 7.72 1.01
CA TYR A 151 11.25 7.65 2.46
C TYR A 151 10.07 6.76 2.82
N ASP A 152 10.05 6.27 4.05
CA ASP A 152 8.95 5.48 4.58
C ASP A 152 7.87 6.41 5.12
N LEU A 153 6.72 6.42 4.46
CA LEU A 153 5.50 7.06 4.94
C LEU A 153 4.67 6.01 5.69
N ALA A 154 4.31 6.31 6.94
CA ALA A 154 3.31 5.52 7.64
C ALA A 154 1.93 5.99 7.15
N ILE A 155 1.15 5.05 6.62
CA ILE A 155 -0.20 5.31 6.12
C ILE A 155 -1.21 4.52 6.94
N ASP A 156 -2.43 5.01 6.91
CA ASP A 156 -3.59 4.38 7.48
C ASP A 156 -4.11 3.29 6.54
N THR A 157 -4.75 2.28 7.11
CA THR A 157 -5.47 1.26 6.36
C THR A 157 -6.88 1.11 6.87
N LEU A 158 -7.80 0.80 5.99
CA LEU A 158 -9.14 0.39 6.37
C LEU A 158 -9.13 -1.08 6.80
N ASP A 159 -9.93 -1.40 7.80
CA ASP A 159 -10.16 -2.73 8.32
C ASP A 159 -11.66 -3.04 8.31
N LEU A 160 -12.07 -3.92 7.40
CA LEU A 160 -13.43 -4.40 7.22
C LEU A 160 -13.54 -5.80 7.84
N ASP A 161 -13.99 -5.88 9.09
CA ASP A 161 -14.12 -7.13 9.86
C ASP A 161 -12.88 -8.05 9.80
N GLY A 162 -11.68 -7.47 9.86
CA GLY A 162 -10.39 -8.16 9.77
C GLY A 162 -9.78 -8.18 8.37
N LEU A 163 -10.54 -7.81 7.33
CA LEU A 163 -10.03 -7.68 5.97
C LEU A 163 -9.45 -6.27 5.74
N ILE A 164 -8.18 -6.24 5.37
CA ILE A 164 -7.45 -4.99 5.16
C ILE A 164 -7.67 -4.45 3.76
N CYS A 165 -7.99 -3.17 3.67
CA CYS A 165 -8.15 -2.43 2.43
C CYS A 165 -7.27 -1.17 2.47
N VAL A 166 -6.59 -0.87 1.37
CA VAL A 166 -5.65 0.26 1.30
C VAL A 166 -6.25 1.46 0.60
N GLY A 167 -7.19 1.23 -0.32
CA GLY A 167 -7.79 2.26 -1.16
C GLY A 167 -9.12 2.77 -0.60
N ASN A 168 -10.22 2.10 -0.95
CA ASN A 168 -11.57 2.52 -0.60
C ASN A 168 -12.51 1.32 -0.47
N VAL A 169 -13.59 1.49 0.29
CA VAL A 169 -14.71 0.55 0.42
C VAL A 169 -15.98 1.21 -0.11
N SER A 170 -16.84 0.48 -0.82
CA SER A 170 -18.09 1.03 -1.34
C SER A 170 -19.22 0.02 -1.50
N LEU A 171 -20.45 0.53 -1.55
CA LEU A 171 -21.69 -0.23 -1.75
C LEU A 171 -22.57 0.48 -2.78
N GLY A 172 -23.40 -0.30 -3.48
CA GLY A 172 -24.38 0.24 -4.44
C GLY A 172 -23.80 0.35 -5.84
N LEU A 173 -23.82 1.57 -6.41
CA LEU A 173 -23.50 1.85 -7.81
C LEU A 173 -22.19 1.19 -8.29
N ASP A 174 -21.17 1.15 -7.44
CA ASP A 174 -19.84 0.63 -7.76
C ASP A 174 -19.85 -0.85 -8.17
N THR A 175 -20.75 -1.66 -7.60
CA THR A 175 -20.92 -3.08 -7.99
C THR A 175 -21.28 -3.21 -9.47
N THR A 176 -22.21 -2.34 -9.93
CA THR A 176 -22.69 -2.32 -11.31
C THR A 176 -21.68 -1.67 -12.25
N VAL A 177 -20.90 -0.69 -11.76
CA VAL A 177 -19.80 -0.08 -12.54
C VAL A 177 -18.72 -1.10 -12.86
N GLN A 178 -18.32 -1.91 -11.87
CA GLN A 178 -17.27 -2.92 -12.05
C GLN A 178 -17.70 -3.98 -13.07
N ASP A 179 -18.95 -4.48 -12.98
CA ASP A 179 -19.51 -5.42 -13.96
C ASP A 179 -19.45 -4.88 -15.41
N TYR A 180 -19.82 -3.60 -15.60
CA TYR A 180 -19.75 -2.98 -16.91
C TYR A 180 -18.31 -2.73 -17.37
N ALA A 181 -17.42 -2.34 -16.46
CA ALA A 181 -16.01 -2.13 -16.77
C ALA A 181 -15.35 -3.43 -17.24
N ASP A 182 -15.62 -4.54 -16.57
CA ASP A 182 -15.08 -5.85 -16.93
C ASP A 182 -15.69 -6.42 -18.21
N SER A 183 -16.94 -6.07 -18.52
CA SER A 183 -17.59 -6.46 -19.79
C SER A 183 -16.97 -5.81 -21.03
N THR A 184 -16.17 -4.75 -20.88
CA THR A 184 -15.69 -3.93 -22.00
C THR A 184 -14.18 -4.05 -22.23
N ARG A 185 -13.77 -4.68 -23.33
CA ARG A 185 -12.36 -4.81 -23.72
C ARG A 185 -11.78 -3.64 -24.53
N ARG A 186 -12.62 -2.75 -25.06
CA ARG A 186 -12.22 -1.69 -26.02
C ARG A 186 -11.86 -0.35 -25.39
N ILE A 187 -12.31 -0.09 -24.17
CA ILE A 187 -12.10 1.17 -23.45
C ILE A 187 -11.05 0.91 -22.36
N LYS A 188 -10.09 1.82 -22.18
CA LYS A 188 -8.94 1.65 -21.27
C LYS A 188 -8.78 2.86 -20.35
N GLY A 189 -8.15 2.67 -19.19
CA GLY A 189 -7.86 3.73 -18.22
C GLY A 189 -9.12 4.30 -17.57
N HIS A 190 -9.12 5.57 -17.15
CA HIS A 190 -10.28 6.24 -16.53
C HIS A 190 -11.56 6.11 -17.36
N TRP A 191 -11.46 6.01 -18.69
CA TRP A 191 -12.62 5.92 -19.56
C TRP A 191 -13.44 4.64 -19.37
N VAL A 192 -12.83 3.52 -18.96
CA VAL A 192 -13.57 2.25 -18.79
C VAL A 192 -14.48 2.32 -17.57
N TYR A 193 -13.97 2.93 -16.49
CA TYR A 193 -14.72 3.17 -15.28
C TYR A 193 -15.74 4.28 -15.46
N LEU A 194 -15.39 5.38 -16.14
CA LEU A 194 -16.36 6.42 -16.48
C LEU A 194 -17.49 5.89 -17.37
N TYR A 195 -17.18 4.98 -18.31
CA TYR A 195 -18.18 4.29 -19.11
C TYR A 195 -19.09 3.39 -18.24
N GLY A 196 -18.49 2.56 -17.38
CA GLY A 196 -19.25 1.71 -16.46
C GLY A 196 -20.17 2.53 -15.56
N LEU A 197 -19.67 3.64 -15.05
CA LEU A 197 -20.40 4.62 -14.25
C LEU A 197 -21.58 5.24 -15.00
N ILE A 198 -21.35 5.74 -16.22
CA ILE A 198 -22.43 6.28 -17.06
C ILE A 198 -23.49 5.20 -17.35
N ARG A 199 -23.09 3.94 -17.56
CA ARG A 199 -24.06 2.85 -17.76
C ARG A 199 -24.83 2.49 -16.50
N ALA A 200 -24.16 2.41 -15.36
CA ALA A 200 -24.78 2.14 -14.06
C ALA A 200 -25.80 3.22 -13.70
N ILE A 201 -25.46 4.49 -13.96
CA ILE A 201 -26.36 5.64 -13.74
C ILE A 201 -27.61 5.60 -14.64
N ARG A 202 -27.60 4.92 -15.79
CA ARG A 202 -28.79 4.82 -16.67
C ARG A 202 -29.88 3.91 -16.11
N ARG A 203 -29.56 3.05 -15.14
CA ARG A 203 -30.51 2.20 -14.42
C ARG A 203 -30.10 2.15 -12.94
N PRO A 204 -30.28 3.26 -12.21
CA PRO A 204 -29.90 3.31 -10.81
C PRO A 204 -30.73 2.30 -10.03
N THR A 205 -30.07 1.48 -9.22
CA THR A 205 -30.70 0.66 -8.20
C THR A 205 -30.32 1.25 -6.85
N PRO A 206 -31.22 1.99 -6.18
CA PRO A 206 -30.96 2.49 -4.84
C PRO A 206 -30.71 1.34 -3.86
N ILE A 207 -29.91 1.62 -2.85
CA ILE A 207 -29.65 0.74 -1.71
C ILE A 207 -30.22 1.38 -0.44
N ASP A 208 -30.74 0.52 0.43
CA ASP A 208 -31.20 0.89 1.75
C ASP A 208 -30.20 0.37 2.80
N LEU A 209 -29.60 1.28 3.55
CA LEU A 209 -28.62 0.97 4.60
C LEU A 209 -29.04 1.61 5.92
N VAL A 210 -28.52 1.04 7.00
CA VAL A 210 -28.47 1.67 8.32
C VAL A 210 -27.00 1.84 8.66
N LEU A 211 -26.56 3.09 8.73
CA LEU A 211 -25.17 3.44 9.02
C LEU A 211 -25.07 3.90 10.47
N THR A 212 -24.11 3.37 11.22
CA THR A 212 -23.70 3.94 12.49
C THR A 212 -22.30 4.51 12.31
N VAL A 213 -22.19 5.84 12.29
CA VAL A 213 -20.95 6.57 12.03
C VAL A 213 -20.48 7.18 13.34
N ASP A 214 -19.35 6.71 13.87
CA ASP A 214 -18.81 7.12 15.18
C ASP A 214 -19.88 7.12 16.30
N GLY A 215 -20.74 6.11 16.30
CA GLY A 215 -21.83 5.93 17.28
C GLY A 215 -23.16 6.61 16.91
N GLU A 216 -23.20 7.48 15.90
CA GLU A 216 -24.43 8.11 15.43
C GLU A 216 -25.12 7.26 14.36
N ARG A 217 -26.29 6.71 14.71
CA ARG A 217 -27.07 5.85 13.83
C ARG A 217 -28.01 6.68 12.93
N ARG A 218 -27.94 6.46 11.62
CA ARG A 218 -28.80 7.08 10.60
C ARG A 218 -29.22 6.07 9.54
N GLY A 219 -30.43 6.23 9.02
CA GLY A 219 -30.85 5.53 7.79
C GLY A 219 -30.24 6.20 6.57
N PHE A 220 -29.93 5.41 5.54
CA PHE A 220 -29.46 5.92 4.25
C PHE A 220 -30.23 5.23 3.13
N HIS A 221 -30.82 6.03 2.25
CA HIS A 221 -31.44 5.59 1.01
C HIS A 221 -30.78 6.36 -0.14
N GLY A 222 -30.06 5.66 -1.01
CA GLY A 222 -29.30 6.32 -2.06
C GLY A 222 -28.63 5.36 -3.03
N LEU A 223 -27.83 5.89 -3.93
CA LEU A 223 -27.24 5.13 -5.03
C LEU A 223 -25.90 4.52 -4.67
N SER A 224 -25.12 5.20 -3.85
CA SER A 224 -23.80 4.74 -3.45
C SER A 224 -23.43 5.26 -2.07
N ALA A 225 -22.82 4.38 -1.28
CA ALA A 225 -22.12 4.75 -0.07
C ALA A 225 -20.65 4.39 -0.26
N GLY A 226 -19.78 5.40 -0.28
CA GLY A 226 -18.33 5.26 -0.40
C GLY A 226 -17.62 5.64 0.88
N PHE A 227 -16.56 4.91 1.21
CA PHE A 227 -15.73 5.09 2.38
C PHE A 227 -14.27 5.08 1.90
N ALA A 228 -13.64 6.24 1.86
CA ALA A 228 -12.36 6.46 1.21
C ALA A 228 -11.23 6.63 2.22
N ASN A 229 -10.09 5.99 1.92
CA ASN A 229 -8.80 6.31 2.52
C ASN A 229 -7.89 6.96 1.46
N SER A 230 -7.74 6.32 0.31
CA SER A 230 -6.95 6.89 -0.80
C SER A 230 -7.69 8.01 -1.56
N GLY A 231 -9.02 7.97 -1.58
CA GLY A 231 -9.88 8.89 -2.32
C GLY A 231 -9.80 8.75 -3.84
N ARG A 232 -8.90 7.93 -4.39
CA ARG A 232 -8.76 7.66 -5.83
C ARG A 232 -9.43 6.36 -6.21
N TYR A 233 -10.16 6.37 -7.31
CA TYR A 233 -10.98 5.26 -7.75
C TYR A 233 -11.03 5.18 -9.27
N GLY A 234 -11.16 3.97 -9.81
CA GLY A 234 -11.59 3.75 -11.18
C GLY A 234 -10.72 4.38 -12.27
N GLY A 235 -9.40 4.18 -12.22
CA GLY A 235 -8.48 4.61 -13.27
C GLY A 235 -8.14 6.11 -13.26
N GLY A 236 -8.27 6.77 -12.11
CA GLY A 236 -7.90 8.17 -11.88
C GLY A 236 -9.05 9.11 -11.53
N LEU A 237 -10.27 8.59 -11.36
CA LEU A 237 -11.38 9.35 -10.79
C LEU A 237 -11.16 9.55 -9.29
N LYS A 238 -11.84 10.54 -8.71
CA LYS A 238 -11.70 10.89 -7.29
C LYS A 238 -13.04 10.69 -6.58
N LEU A 239 -13.13 9.65 -5.75
CA LEU A 239 -14.26 9.42 -4.84
C LEU A 239 -14.27 10.47 -3.73
N SER A 240 -13.10 10.75 -3.16
CA SER A 240 -12.88 11.91 -2.29
C SER A 240 -11.59 12.61 -2.73
N PRO A 241 -11.68 13.83 -3.30
CA PRO A 241 -10.49 14.57 -3.72
C PRO A 241 -9.53 14.93 -2.59
N ASP A 242 -10.05 15.09 -1.37
CA ASP A 242 -9.32 15.60 -0.21
C ASP A 242 -8.78 14.50 0.71
N ALA A 243 -9.22 13.24 0.52
CA ALA A 243 -8.80 12.13 1.37
C ALA A 243 -7.28 12.10 1.54
N GLN A 244 -6.81 11.99 2.78
CA GLN A 244 -5.41 11.81 3.09
C GLN A 244 -5.21 10.37 3.54
N VAL A 245 -4.02 9.82 3.30
CA VAL A 245 -3.75 8.41 3.59
C VAL A 245 -3.13 8.25 4.98
N ASP A 246 -3.06 9.33 5.77
CA ASP A 246 -2.25 9.45 6.97
C ASP A 246 -2.85 10.47 7.98
N ASP A 247 -4.14 10.77 7.88
CA ASP A 247 -4.86 11.68 8.78
C ASP A 247 -5.70 10.97 9.87
N GLY A 248 -5.74 9.64 9.82
CA GLY A 248 -6.48 8.80 10.76
C GLY A 248 -8.00 8.81 10.53
N LEU A 249 -8.47 9.21 9.36
CA LEU A 249 -9.90 9.36 9.06
C LEU A 249 -10.36 8.51 7.86
N ILE A 250 -11.65 8.21 7.85
CA ILE A 250 -12.37 7.63 6.72
C ILE A 250 -13.24 8.72 6.11
N ASP A 251 -13.04 9.02 4.83
CA ASP A 251 -13.88 9.93 4.08
C ASP A 251 -15.18 9.23 3.69
N VAL A 252 -16.29 9.64 4.32
CA VAL A 252 -17.62 9.13 4.05
C VAL A 252 -18.27 9.97 2.96
N VAL A 253 -18.56 9.33 1.83
CA VAL A 253 -19.17 9.95 0.65
C VAL A 253 -20.49 9.24 0.37
N LEU A 254 -21.61 9.88 0.72
CA LEU A 254 -22.92 9.30 0.45
C LEU A 254 -23.59 10.03 -0.71
N PHE A 255 -24.04 9.24 -1.68
CA PHE A 255 -24.76 9.71 -2.86
C PHE A 255 -26.24 9.33 -2.72
N GLU A 256 -27.09 10.31 -2.46
CA GLU A 256 -28.55 10.11 -2.32
C GLU A 256 -29.22 9.83 -3.68
N ASP A 257 -30.43 9.27 -3.67
CA ASP A 257 -31.20 9.01 -4.89
C ASP A 257 -31.71 10.31 -5.53
N THR A 258 -31.50 10.46 -6.84
CA THR A 258 -31.83 11.69 -7.60
C THR A 258 -32.19 11.41 -9.06
N LEU A 259 -32.71 12.42 -9.77
CA LEU A 259 -33.02 12.34 -11.20
C LEU A 259 -31.75 12.14 -12.05
N VAL A 260 -31.72 11.03 -12.80
CA VAL A 260 -30.61 10.49 -13.61
C VAL A 260 -29.77 11.50 -14.43
N PRO A 261 -30.33 12.49 -15.16
CA PRO A 261 -29.50 13.39 -15.95
C PRO A 261 -28.73 14.44 -15.12
N ARG A 262 -29.23 14.83 -13.94
CA ARG A 262 -28.51 15.72 -13.02
C ARG A 262 -27.37 14.99 -12.32
N LEU A 263 -27.63 13.75 -11.92
CA LEU A 263 -26.64 12.88 -11.28
C LEU A 263 -25.39 12.65 -12.14
N ALA A 264 -25.56 12.34 -13.43
CA ALA A 264 -24.42 12.11 -14.31
C ALA A 264 -23.53 13.37 -14.45
N ALA A 265 -24.13 14.55 -14.51
CA ALA A 265 -23.40 15.81 -14.60
C ALA A 265 -22.72 16.18 -13.27
N GLU A 266 -23.42 16.02 -12.14
CA GLU A 266 -22.87 16.29 -10.80
C GLU A 266 -21.72 15.34 -10.45
N LEU A 267 -21.86 14.05 -10.76
CA LEU A 267 -20.87 13.04 -10.42
C LEU A 267 -19.61 13.16 -11.29
N VAL A 268 -19.77 13.51 -12.58
CA VAL A 268 -18.62 13.85 -13.45
C VAL A 268 -17.95 15.15 -12.99
N SER A 269 -18.73 16.17 -12.64
CA SER A 269 -18.20 17.45 -12.12
C SER A 269 -17.40 17.26 -10.83
N PHE A 270 -17.96 16.50 -9.89
CA PHE A 270 -17.36 16.20 -8.59
C PHE A 270 -16.05 15.41 -8.75
N MET A 271 -16.07 14.34 -9.55
CA MET A 271 -14.92 13.46 -9.72
C MET A 271 -13.79 14.07 -10.57
N LEU A 272 -14.07 15.03 -11.45
CA LEU A 272 -13.06 15.65 -12.32
C LEU A 272 -12.49 16.98 -11.79
N VAL A 273 -13.33 17.89 -11.27
CA VAL A 273 -12.92 19.29 -11.04
C VAL A 273 -13.36 19.85 -9.69
N ARG A 274 -14.17 19.12 -8.91
CA ARG A 274 -14.79 19.63 -7.67
C ARG A 274 -15.48 20.98 -7.90
N LEU A 275 -16.22 21.10 -8.99
CA LEU A 275 -16.98 22.30 -9.30
C LEU A 275 -18.33 22.27 -8.56
N GLY A 276 -18.42 23.07 -7.49
CA GLY A 276 -19.68 23.52 -6.91
C GLY A 276 -20.16 22.80 -5.64
N TRP A 277 -21.25 23.34 -5.09
CA TRP A 277 -22.04 22.72 -4.02
C TRP A 277 -22.90 21.61 -4.64
N HIS A 278 -22.73 20.38 -4.17
CA HIS A 278 -23.51 19.23 -4.63
C HIS A 278 -24.52 18.85 -3.56
N PRO A 279 -25.80 19.25 -3.69
CA PRO A 279 -26.79 19.08 -2.63
C PRO A 279 -27.10 17.61 -2.32
N HIS A 280 -26.70 16.67 -3.19
CA HIS A 280 -26.98 15.25 -3.08
C HIS A 280 -25.75 14.39 -2.75
N ILE A 281 -24.62 15.04 -2.49
CA ILE A 281 -23.39 14.40 -2.03
C ILE A 281 -23.13 14.91 -0.62
N SER A 282 -23.28 14.02 0.36
CA SER A 282 -22.83 14.33 1.73
C SER A 282 -21.40 13.85 1.92
N LEU A 283 -20.58 14.73 2.47
CA LEU A 283 -19.20 14.46 2.84
C LEU A 283 -19.09 14.61 4.36
N SER A 284 -18.57 13.58 5.02
CA SER A 284 -18.25 13.57 6.43
C SER A 284 -17.00 12.73 6.68
N HIS A 285 -16.39 12.84 7.84
CA HIS A 285 -15.30 11.97 8.25
C HIS A 285 -15.75 11.04 9.38
N ALA A 286 -15.12 9.87 9.48
CA ALA A 286 -15.38 8.92 10.54
C ALA A 286 -14.12 8.15 10.93
N THR A 287 -14.13 7.51 12.10
CA THR A 287 -13.10 6.54 12.50
C THR A 287 -13.64 5.11 12.51
N GLU A 288 -14.93 4.95 12.79
CA GLU A 288 -15.64 3.68 12.77
C GLU A 288 -17.00 3.84 12.07
N ILE A 289 -17.32 2.88 11.21
CA ILE A 289 -18.58 2.84 10.47
C ILE A 289 -19.12 1.42 10.53
N ARG A 290 -20.27 1.26 11.20
CA ARG A 290 -21.05 0.04 11.11
C ARG A 290 -22.09 0.16 10.01
N ILE A 291 -22.11 -0.83 9.13
CA ILE A 291 -22.97 -0.86 7.94
C ILE A 291 -23.92 -2.03 8.10
N ASP A 292 -25.20 -1.75 8.31
CA ASP A 292 -26.27 -2.77 8.37
C ASP A 292 -27.27 -2.55 7.21
N THR A 293 -28.10 -3.55 6.92
CA THR A 293 -29.32 -3.38 6.11
C THR A 293 -30.56 -3.32 7.00
N PRO A 294 -31.61 -2.59 6.61
CA PRO A 294 -32.87 -2.60 7.36
C PRO A 294 -33.48 -4.02 7.46
N PRO A 295 -34.30 -4.29 8.49
CA PRO A 295 -35.01 -5.56 8.59
C PRO A 295 -35.85 -5.86 7.34
N GLY A 296 -35.71 -7.06 6.78
CA GLY A 296 -36.44 -7.49 5.58
C GLY A 296 -35.83 -7.03 4.25
N VAL A 297 -34.67 -6.35 4.27
CA VAL A 297 -33.90 -5.99 3.07
C VAL A 297 -32.73 -6.95 2.89
N ASP A 298 -32.52 -7.42 1.66
CA ASP A 298 -31.42 -8.31 1.33
C ASP A 298 -30.05 -7.67 1.61
N PRO A 299 -29.05 -8.44 2.09
CA PRO A 299 -27.69 -7.96 2.26
C PRO A 299 -27.08 -7.35 0.99
N VAL A 300 -26.51 -6.16 1.13
CA VAL A 300 -25.86 -5.43 0.03
C VAL A 300 -24.40 -5.87 -0.08
N VAL A 301 -23.91 -6.05 -1.31
CA VAL A 301 -22.50 -6.40 -1.58
C VAL A 301 -21.59 -5.22 -1.23
N ILE A 302 -20.49 -5.52 -0.55
CA ILE A 302 -19.43 -4.59 -0.22
C ILE A 302 -18.25 -4.83 -1.15
N MET A 303 -17.86 -3.76 -1.84
CA MET A 303 -16.68 -3.72 -2.68
C MET A 303 -15.53 -3.10 -1.88
N ALA A 304 -14.33 -3.64 -2.01
CA ALA A 304 -13.12 -3.03 -1.48
C ALA A 304 -12.01 -3.09 -2.53
N ASP A 305 -11.38 -1.95 -2.80
CA ASP A 305 -10.28 -1.82 -3.78
C ASP A 305 -10.61 -2.39 -5.18
N GLY A 306 -11.90 -2.44 -5.53
CA GLY A 306 -12.42 -2.96 -6.79
C GLY A 306 -12.86 -4.43 -6.77
N ASP A 307 -12.65 -5.15 -5.67
CA ASP A 307 -13.05 -6.55 -5.50
C ASP A 307 -14.32 -6.66 -4.64
N ALA A 308 -15.21 -7.61 -4.95
CA ALA A 308 -16.33 -7.95 -4.07
C ALA A 308 -15.82 -8.78 -2.88
N VAL A 309 -15.90 -8.24 -1.67
CA VAL A 309 -15.22 -8.82 -0.50
C VAL A 309 -16.16 -9.31 0.61
N ALA A 310 -17.33 -8.69 0.75
CA ALA A 310 -18.26 -9.01 1.83
C ALA A 310 -19.69 -8.63 1.45
N ARG A 311 -20.62 -8.85 2.39
CA ARG A 311 -22.00 -8.34 2.35
C ARG A 311 -22.34 -7.76 3.71
N THR A 312 -23.31 -6.87 3.78
CA THR A 312 -23.82 -6.36 5.06
C THR A 312 -24.42 -7.48 5.93
N PRO A 313 -24.37 -7.38 7.27
CA PRO A 313 -23.76 -6.31 8.04
C PRO A 313 -22.22 -6.42 8.06
N ALA A 314 -21.54 -5.29 8.17
CA ALA A 314 -20.08 -5.24 8.33
C ALA A 314 -19.63 -4.03 9.16
N THR A 315 -18.46 -4.14 9.77
CA THR A 315 -17.83 -3.02 10.50
C THR A 315 -16.55 -2.60 9.79
N LEU A 316 -16.46 -1.32 9.48
CA LEU A 316 -15.30 -0.68 8.88
C LEU A 316 -14.63 0.23 9.92
N THR A 317 -13.34 0.04 10.15
CA THR A 317 -12.55 0.87 11.05
C THR A 317 -11.29 1.37 10.35
N ILE A 318 -10.80 2.54 10.78
CA ILE A 318 -9.49 3.04 10.39
C ILE A 318 -8.43 2.45 11.31
N ARG A 319 -7.29 2.01 10.76
CA ARG A 319 -6.10 1.65 11.51
C ARG A 319 -5.02 2.70 11.22
N PRO A 320 -4.83 3.69 12.12
CA PRO A 320 -3.89 4.77 11.86
C PRO A 320 -2.43 4.29 11.80
N ALA A 321 -1.65 4.84 10.86
CA ALA A 321 -0.23 4.59 10.70
C ALA A 321 0.17 3.09 10.72
N SER A 322 -0.72 2.23 10.20
CA SER A 322 -0.64 0.78 10.36
C SER A 322 0.29 0.10 9.34
N LEU A 323 0.59 0.78 8.22
CA LEU A 323 1.43 0.28 7.14
C LEU A 323 2.50 1.30 6.77
N LYS A 324 3.76 0.87 6.68
CA LYS A 324 4.84 1.70 6.14
C LYS A 324 4.98 1.46 4.65
N VAL A 325 5.00 2.53 3.85
CA VAL A 325 5.19 2.44 2.40
C VAL A 325 6.32 3.34 1.95
N ARG A 326 7.20 2.82 1.10
CA ARG A 326 8.30 3.57 0.49
C ARG A 326 7.76 4.46 -0.63
N VAL A 327 7.79 5.76 -0.43
CA VAL A 327 7.22 6.77 -1.35
C VAL A 327 8.27 7.78 -1.85
N PRO A 328 8.00 8.49 -2.96
CA PRO A 328 8.90 9.53 -3.49
C PRO A 328 9.19 10.66 -2.49
N GLN A 329 10.40 11.26 -2.53
CA GLN A 329 10.82 12.32 -1.58
C GLN A 329 10.03 13.62 -1.68
N ASP A 330 9.49 13.96 -2.85
CA ASP A 330 8.71 15.16 -3.11
C ASP A 330 7.36 15.17 -2.37
N ARG A 331 6.94 14.05 -1.77
CA ARG A 331 5.79 13.98 -0.86
C ARG A 331 6.03 14.53 0.55
N ARG A 332 7.27 14.84 0.92
CA ARG A 332 7.59 15.36 2.26
C ARG A 332 7.20 16.84 2.45
N ALA A 333 6.80 17.53 1.37
CA ALA A 333 6.56 18.97 1.34
C ALA A 333 5.11 19.35 1.66
#